data_AF-A0A3D6EIR1-F1
#
_entry.id   AF-A0A3D6EIR1-F1
#
_cell.length_a   1.000
_cell.length_b   1.000
_cell.length_c   1.000
_cell.angle_alpha   90.00
_cell.angle_beta   90.00
_cell.angle_gamma   90.00
#
_symmetry.space_group_name_H-M   'P 1'
#
loop_
_entity.id
_entity.type
_entity.pdbx_description
1 polymer ?
#
loop_
_entity_poly.entity_id
_entity_poly.type
_entity_poly.pdbx_seq_one_letter_code
_entity_poly.pdbx_strand_id
1 'polypeptide(L)'
;MKQFEERKTWWNTVFKAPDKAHAAVPGGVPGGVIGGVVGGVVGGQARPTAAPPAPATGASHSRQAMVEVVASAASLDRTEVRSGQNLAPGAHRAEDEGSPSAASIDLKPWSPETPYLKELKVAPKAERYALYLRQRDLHGKTPGFFLDVSDFFREQGEKDLALRILSNLAELKLEDAPLLRVLGYRLRQLRLPELAVWTFEEVLRMREEEPQSRRDLALALVEADRPQRALDLFWELVKTRWDGRFHDVNLIALGELNALLATSKAKLDAAAVDPRLRANLPVDVRVVLNWDTDNSDMDLHVVDPRGEECFFSHTRTAMGGRISGDVTGGYGPEEFLLRRARPGLFKVKAKFYGTRQQTAIGATTVTLELYLRYGTGRVENKSITLRLEGQGRMVDIGSFRFE
;
A
#
# COMPACT_ATOMS: atom_id res chain seq x y z
N MET A 1 -6.79 18.85 -15.25
CA MET A 1 -8.00 18.92 -16.12
C MET A 1 -7.99 17.87 -17.22
N LYS A 2 -7.15 17.97 -18.27
CA LYS A 2 -7.14 17.03 -19.41
C LYS A 2 -7.10 15.55 -19.00
N GLN A 3 -6.17 15.17 -18.12
CA GLN A 3 -6.05 13.80 -17.62
C GLN A 3 -7.31 13.30 -16.87
N PHE A 4 -8.05 14.21 -16.22
CA PHE A 4 -9.31 13.85 -15.54
C PHE A 4 -10.45 13.64 -16.55
N GLU A 5 -10.52 14.43 -17.62
CA GLU A 5 -11.45 14.19 -18.73
C GLU A 5 -11.15 12.86 -19.44
N GLU A 6 -9.88 12.53 -19.63
CA GLU A 6 -9.47 11.22 -20.17
C GLU A 6 -9.88 10.08 -19.22
N ARG A 7 -9.73 10.25 -17.90
CA ARG A 7 -10.19 9.28 -16.89
C ARG A 7 -11.71 9.13 -16.90
N LYS A 8 -12.48 10.22 -17.04
CA LYS A 8 -13.94 10.17 -17.22
C LYS A 8 -14.33 9.47 -18.52
N THR A 9 -13.62 9.73 -19.61
CA THR A 9 -13.85 9.09 -20.91
C THR A 9 -13.60 7.59 -20.80
N TRP A 10 -12.46 7.18 -20.24
CA TRP A 10 -12.16 5.78 -19.94
C TRP A 10 -13.27 5.15 -19.09
N TRP A 11 -13.68 5.83 -18.02
CA TRP A 11 -14.72 5.31 -17.14
C TRP A 11 -16.02 5.08 -17.91
N ASN A 12 -16.45 6.02 -18.76
CA ASN A 12 -17.67 5.90 -19.57
C ASN A 12 -17.59 4.89 -20.72
N THR A 13 -16.39 4.46 -21.12
CA THR A 13 -16.22 3.47 -22.20
C THR A 13 -16.74 2.10 -21.80
N VAL A 14 -17.49 1.46 -22.72
CA VAL A 14 -17.89 0.07 -22.60
C VAL A 14 -16.84 -0.81 -23.29
N PHE A 15 -16.05 -1.52 -22.49
CA PHE A 15 -15.02 -2.42 -22.98
C PHE A 15 -15.60 -3.79 -23.34
N LYS A 16 -15.49 -4.19 -24.61
CA LYS A 16 -15.90 -5.51 -25.10
C LYS A 16 -14.70 -6.45 -25.15
N ALA A 17 -14.25 -6.92 -23.99
CA ALA A 17 -13.15 -7.88 -23.95
C ALA A 17 -13.53 -9.20 -24.64
N PRO A 18 -12.66 -9.76 -25.51
CA PRO A 18 -12.93 -11.00 -26.25
C PRO A 18 -13.03 -12.20 -25.32
N ASP A 19 -13.95 -13.14 -25.58
CA ASP A 19 -14.23 -14.25 -24.64
C ASP A 19 -13.12 -15.28 -24.48
N LYS A 20 -12.11 -15.24 -25.34
CA LYS A 20 -10.94 -16.12 -25.26
C LYS A 20 -9.87 -15.53 -24.35
N ALA A 21 -9.09 -16.40 -23.71
CA ALA A 21 -7.90 -15.99 -22.97
C ALA A 21 -6.94 -15.21 -23.88
N HIS A 22 -6.27 -14.21 -23.33
CA HIS A 22 -5.30 -13.41 -24.07
C HIS A 22 -3.98 -14.19 -24.20
N ALA A 23 -3.33 -14.06 -25.36
CA ALA A 23 -1.93 -14.47 -25.48
C ALA A 23 -1.06 -13.63 -24.54
N ALA A 24 0.09 -14.18 -24.11
CA ALA A 24 1.03 -13.45 -23.26
C ALA A 24 1.39 -12.10 -23.91
N VAL A 25 1.32 -11.02 -23.12
CA VAL A 25 1.69 -9.68 -23.57
C VAL A 25 3.22 -9.61 -23.70
N PRO A 26 3.78 -9.17 -24.85
CA PRO A 26 5.22 -8.99 -25.00
C PRO A 26 5.81 -8.10 -23.90
N GLY A 27 6.90 -8.52 -23.26
CA GLY A 27 7.50 -7.81 -22.13
C GLY A 27 6.83 -8.05 -20.77
N GLY A 28 5.67 -8.75 -20.76
CA GLY A 28 5.01 -9.23 -19.56
C GLY A 28 5.64 -10.48 -18.95
N VAL A 29 5.10 -10.95 -17.84
CA VAL A 29 5.60 -12.12 -17.11
C VAL A 29 5.39 -13.40 -17.91
N PRO A 30 6.44 -14.22 -18.17
CA PRO A 30 6.28 -15.52 -18.80
C PRO A 30 5.35 -16.43 -17.98
N GLY A 31 4.33 -17.01 -18.61
CA GLY A 31 3.41 -17.96 -17.96
C GLY A 31 2.10 -17.38 -17.44
N GLY A 32 1.52 -16.36 -18.12
CA GLY A 32 0.15 -15.87 -17.90
C GLY A 32 -0.99 -16.88 -18.08
N VAL A 33 -0.68 -18.19 -18.13
CA VAL A 33 -1.68 -19.26 -18.11
C VAL A 33 -2.12 -19.47 -16.67
N ILE A 34 -3.42 -19.31 -16.41
CA ILE A 34 -4.02 -19.63 -15.13
C ILE A 34 -4.03 -21.14 -14.97
N GLY A 35 -3.04 -21.68 -14.24
CA GLY A 35 -2.99 -23.10 -13.84
C GLY A 35 -1.69 -23.81 -14.23
N GLY A 36 -0.60 -23.52 -13.53
CA GLY A 36 0.64 -24.28 -13.67
C GLY A 36 1.66 -23.90 -12.61
N VAL A 37 1.92 -24.82 -11.67
CA VAL A 37 3.12 -24.81 -10.84
C VAL A 37 4.25 -25.30 -11.74
N VAL A 38 5.25 -24.47 -12.05
CA VAL A 38 6.53 -24.98 -12.56
C VAL A 38 7.68 -24.07 -12.13
N GLY A 39 8.55 -24.61 -11.27
CA GLY A 39 9.91 -24.14 -11.11
C GLY A 39 10.75 -24.53 -12.32
N GLY A 40 11.61 -23.64 -12.78
CA GLY A 40 12.51 -23.90 -13.90
C GLY A 40 13.57 -22.80 -13.98
N VAL A 41 14.77 -23.14 -13.50
CA VAL A 41 15.99 -22.37 -13.72
C VAL A 41 16.31 -22.44 -15.21
N VAL A 42 16.47 -21.31 -15.89
CA VAL A 42 17.12 -21.26 -17.20
C VAL A 42 18.12 -20.10 -17.20
N GLY A 43 19.39 -20.48 -17.30
CA GLY A 43 20.52 -19.55 -17.42
C GLY A 43 20.60 -18.93 -18.80
N GLY A 44 20.91 -17.63 -18.83
CA GLY A 44 21.30 -16.89 -20.02
C GLY A 44 22.48 -15.99 -19.66
N GLN A 45 23.61 -16.19 -20.33
CA GLN A 45 24.87 -15.46 -20.14
C GLN A 45 24.70 -13.96 -20.41
N ALA A 46 25.07 -13.12 -19.44
CA ALA A 46 25.23 -11.69 -19.63
C ALA A 46 26.69 -11.37 -20.03
N ARG A 47 26.86 -10.59 -21.10
CA ARG A 47 28.15 -9.96 -21.46
C ARG A 47 28.44 -8.77 -20.53
N PRO A 48 29.71 -8.51 -20.19
CA PRO A 48 30.05 -7.49 -19.20
C PRO A 48 30.04 -6.09 -19.81
N THR A 49 29.51 -5.12 -19.06
CA THR A 49 29.76 -3.69 -19.29
C THR A 49 30.46 -3.10 -18.06
N ALA A 50 31.35 -2.13 -18.33
CA ALA A 50 32.45 -1.70 -17.48
C ALA A 50 32.01 -0.95 -16.20
N ALA A 51 32.83 -1.08 -15.15
CA ALA A 51 32.66 -0.42 -13.86
C ALA A 51 33.16 1.04 -13.87
N PRO A 52 32.46 2.00 -13.23
CA PRO A 52 33.00 3.32 -12.93
C PRO A 52 33.73 3.39 -11.57
N PRO A 53 34.62 4.39 -11.37
CA PRO A 53 35.56 4.43 -10.25
C PRO A 53 34.96 5.01 -8.95
N ALA A 54 35.61 4.70 -7.82
CA ALA A 54 35.22 5.08 -6.47
C ALA A 54 35.49 6.57 -6.15
N PRO A 55 34.64 7.25 -5.34
CA PRO A 55 34.99 8.51 -4.72
C PRO A 55 35.55 8.34 -3.29
N ALA A 56 36.39 9.31 -2.93
CA ALA A 56 37.22 9.38 -1.75
C ALA A 56 36.49 9.80 -0.46
N THR A 57 37.16 9.51 0.66
CA THR A 57 36.79 9.78 2.04
C THR A 57 36.74 11.27 2.39
N GLY A 58 35.75 11.66 3.20
CA GLY A 58 35.64 13.00 3.80
C GLY A 58 34.87 12.95 5.13
N ALA A 59 35.42 13.60 6.16
CA ALA A 59 35.19 13.34 7.57
C ALA A 59 33.91 13.93 8.21
N SER A 60 33.49 13.23 9.27
CA SER A 60 32.53 13.55 10.34
C SER A 60 32.58 14.98 10.89
N HIS A 61 31.43 15.56 11.27
CA HIS A 61 31.27 16.32 12.52
C HIS A 61 29.88 16.06 13.12
N SER A 62 29.87 15.76 14.42
CA SER A 62 28.74 15.46 15.29
C SER A 62 28.25 16.69 16.05
N ARG A 63 26.96 16.73 16.42
CA ARG A 63 26.45 17.37 17.65
C ARG A 63 25.07 16.81 18.00
N GLN A 64 24.99 16.18 19.18
CA GLN A 64 23.79 15.65 19.81
C GLN A 64 23.07 16.73 20.61
N ALA A 65 21.74 16.66 20.65
CA ALA A 65 20.93 17.11 21.79
C ALA A 65 19.77 16.12 21.97
N MET A 66 19.70 15.48 23.13
CA MET A 66 18.63 14.56 23.53
C MET A 66 17.50 15.34 24.20
N VAL A 67 16.25 15.01 23.87
CA VAL A 67 15.07 15.39 24.66
C VAL A 67 14.26 14.12 24.92
N GLU A 68 14.05 13.83 26.20
CA GLU A 68 13.31 12.68 26.71
C GLU A 68 11.82 13.06 26.85
N VAL A 69 10.91 12.28 26.25
CA VAL A 69 9.47 12.42 26.45
C VAL A 69 8.92 11.11 26.99
N VAL A 70 8.55 11.12 28.27
CA VAL A 70 7.90 10.02 28.98
C VAL A 70 6.39 10.15 28.80
N ALA A 71 5.74 9.18 28.16
CA ALA A 71 4.29 9.09 28.13
C ALA A 71 3.82 7.79 28.81
N SER A 72 3.07 7.96 29.90
CA SER A 72 2.51 6.91 30.76
C SER A 72 1.33 6.19 30.10
N ALA A 73 1.30 4.87 30.25
CA ALA A 73 0.26 3.98 29.74
C ALA A 73 -1.11 4.22 30.40
N ALA A 74 -2.15 4.39 29.59
CA ALA A 74 -3.53 4.13 29.97
C ALA A 74 -4.10 3.03 29.08
N SER A 75 -4.48 1.93 29.73
CA SER A 75 -5.13 0.74 29.19
C SER A 75 -6.45 1.07 28.46
N LEU A 76 -6.62 0.56 27.24
CA LEU A 76 -7.91 0.55 26.55
C LEU A 76 -8.49 -0.87 26.62
N ASP A 77 -9.43 -1.03 27.55
CA ASP A 77 -10.22 -2.23 27.76
C ASP A 77 -11.42 -2.23 26.80
N ARG A 78 -11.66 -3.39 26.17
CA ARG A 78 -12.87 -3.91 25.50
C ARG A 78 -13.87 -2.92 24.87
N THR A 79 -14.05 -3.06 23.55
CA THR A 79 -15.28 -2.64 22.86
C THR A 79 -15.97 -3.84 22.20
N GLU A 80 -17.17 -4.16 22.68
CA GLU A 80 -18.08 -5.15 22.09
C GLU A 80 -18.58 -4.72 20.70
N VAL A 81 -18.61 -5.66 19.76
CA VAL A 81 -19.23 -5.50 18.44
C VAL A 81 -20.74 -5.67 18.59
N ARG A 82 -21.50 -4.57 18.54
CA ARG A 82 -22.95 -4.62 18.32
C ARG A 82 -23.22 -4.39 16.83
N SER A 83 -23.62 -5.45 16.13
CA SER A 83 -24.16 -5.35 14.78
C SER A 83 -25.57 -4.77 14.87
N GLY A 84 -25.73 -3.49 14.52
CA GLY A 84 -27.01 -2.81 14.53
C GLY A 84 -27.86 -3.25 13.34
N GLN A 85 -28.90 -4.05 13.62
CA GLN A 85 -30.02 -4.31 12.73
C GLN A 85 -30.78 -3.01 12.44
N ASN A 86 -31.16 -2.83 11.18
CA ASN A 86 -32.03 -1.74 10.72
C ASN A 86 -33.41 -1.81 11.39
N LEU A 87 -33.88 -0.68 11.92
CA LEU A 87 -35.28 -0.46 12.28
C LEU A 87 -35.76 0.84 11.64
N ALA A 88 -36.59 0.73 10.60
CA ALA A 88 -37.70 1.64 10.34
C ALA A 88 -38.75 0.94 9.43
N PRO A 89 -40.05 1.19 9.62
CA PRO A 89 -41.12 0.29 9.20
C PRO A 89 -41.76 0.69 7.86
N GLY A 90 -42.26 -0.32 7.14
CA GLY A 90 -43.39 -0.14 6.23
C GLY A 90 -43.13 -0.40 4.74
N ALA A 91 -43.69 -1.52 4.30
CA ALA A 91 -44.34 -1.76 3.01
C ALA A 91 -43.56 -2.46 1.88
N HIS A 92 -44.10 -3.65 1.57
CA HIS A 92 -44.03 -4.49 0.37
C HIS A 92 -42.87 -5.47 0.20
N ARG A 93 -43.20 -6.74 0.51
CA ARG A 93 -42.54 -7.97 0.09
C ARG A 93 -42.30 -7.95 -1.42
N ALA A 94 -41.04 -8.09 -1.81
CA ALA A 94 -40.62 -8.68 -3.07
C ALA A 94 -39.62 -9.79 -2.73
N GLU A 95 -39.69 -10.84 -3.54
CA GLU A 95 -39.19 -12.18 -3.27
C GLU A 95 -37.65 -12.26 -3.21
N ASP A 96 -37.22 -13.28 -2.49
CA ASP A 96 -35.87 -13.64 -2.09
C ASP A 96 -35.02 -14.04 -3.32
N GLU A 97 -34.10 -13.18 -3.74
CA GLU A 97 -33.02 -13.55 -4.67
C GLU A 97 -31.65 -13.22 -4.06
N GLY A 98 -30.91 -14.29 -3.75
CA GLY A 98 -29.45 -14.36 -3.80
C GLY A 98 -28.68 -13.50 -2.80
N SER A 99 -28.26 -14.10 -1.69
CA SER A 99 -27.13 -13.61 -0.90
C SER A 99 -25.96 -13.26 -1.83
N PRO A 100 -25.38 -12.03 -1.79
CA PRO A 100 -24.25 -11.70 -2.63
C PRO A 100 -23.07 -12.61 -2.24
N SER A 101 -22.61 -13.39 -3.21
CA SER A 101 -21.41 -14.22 -3.09
C SER A 101 -20.22 -13.32 -2.73
N ALA A 102 -19.56 -13.62 -1.62
CA ALA A 102 -18.53 -12.76 -1.06
C ALA A 102 -17.21 -12.97 -1.82
N ALA A 103 -16.80 -11.95 -2.59
CA ALA A 103 -15.47 -11.90 -3.19
C ALA A 103 -14.38 -12.21 -2.13
N SER A 104 -13.45 -13.10 -2.47
CA SER A 104 -12.39 -13.54 -1.55
C SER A 104 -11.04 -12.98 -1.99
N ILE A 105 -10.35 -12.31 -1.06
CA ILE A 105 -9.00 -11.79 -1.30
C ILE A 105 -7.99 -12.70 -0.59
N ASP A 106 -6.99 -13.19 -1.32
CA ASP A 106 -5.91 -14.03 -0.77
C ASP A 106 -4.54 -13.40 -1.02
N LEU A 107 -4.09 -12.59 -0.07
CA LEU A 107 -2.73 -12.03 -0.10
C LEU A 107 -1.78 -13.03 0.54
N LYS A 108 -0.66 -13.32 -0.13
CA LYS A 108 0.33 -14.28 0.37
C LYS A 108 0.94 -13.74 1.67
N PRO A 109 0.80 -14.42 2.83
CA PRO A 109 1.37 -13.92 4.07
C PRO A 109 2.88 -13.69 3.97
N TRP A 110 3.35 -12.56 4.51
CA TRP A 110 4.78 -12.29 4.65
C TRP A 110 5.35 -13.16 5.78
N SER A 111 6.23 -14.10 5.44
CA SER A 111 6.93 -14.96 6.41
C SER A 111 8.39 -15.12 6.00
N PRO A 112 9.30 -14.27 6.52
CA PRO A 112 10.72 -14.38 6.23
C PRO A 112 11.37 -15.51 7.06
N GLU A 113 12.34 -16.19 6.46
CA GLU A 113 13.02 -17.36 7.06
C GLU A 113 14.25 -16.95 7.89
N THR A 114 14.08 -16.01 8.81
CA THR A 114 15.17 -15.46 9.63
C THR A 114 15.48 -16.34 10.84
N PRO A 115 16.76 -16.42 11.30
CA PRO A 115 17.13 -17.23 12.47
C PRO A 115 16.36 -16.85 13.74
N TYR A 116 16.21 -15.55 14.02
CA TYR A 116 15.52 -15.07 15.22
C TYR A 116 14.03 -15.44 15.24
N LEU A 117 13.34 -15.44 14.09
CA LEU A 117 11.95 -15.89 14.00
C LEU A 117 11.82 -17.40 14.23
N LYS A 118 12.78 -18.20 13.74
CA LYS A 118 12.77 -19.66 13.96
C LYS A 118 12.84 -19.98 15.46
N GLU A 119 13.69 -19.28 16.20
CA GLU A 119 13.79 -19.41 17.66
C GLU A 119 12.49 -18.97 18.36
N LEU A 120 11.92 -17.82 17.97
CA LEU A 120 10.66 -17.32 18.55
C LEU A 120 9.49 -18.27 18.32
N LYS A 121 9.41 -18.90 17.13
CA LYS A 121 8.35 -19.86 16.77
C LYS A 121 8.36 -21.11 17.66
N VAL A 122 9.54 -21.59 18.08
CA VAL A 122 9.67 -22.78 18.94
C VAL A 122 9.65 -22.45 20.43
N ALA A 123 9.88 -21.19 20.82
CA ALA A 123 9.90 -20.78 22.22
C ALA A 123 8.52 -20.88 22.90
N PRO A 124 8.46 -21.35 24.16
CA PRO A 124 7.24 -21.29 24.97
C PRO A 124 6.73 -19.86 25.12
N LYS A 125 5.40 -19.66 25.14
CA LYS A 125 4.80 -18.32 25.20
C LYS A 125 5.36 -17.44 26.32
N ALA A 126 5.56 -18.02 27.51
CA ALA A 126 6.11 -17.32 28.68
C ALA A 126 7.55 -16.81 28.48
N GLU A 127 8.32 -17.41 27.57
CA GLU A 127 9.72 -17.10 27.33
C GLU A 127 9.94 -16.17 26.11
N ARG A 128 8.94 -16.05 25.23
CA ARG A 128 9.05 -15.31 23.95
C ARG A 128 9.49 -13.87 24.13
N TYR A 129 8.94 -13.15 25.11
CA TYR A 129 9.31 -11.75 25.31
C TYR A 129 10.75 -11.59 25.82
N ALA A 130 11.17 -12.44 26.77
CA ALA A 130 12.55 -12.45 27.25
C ALA A 130 13.54 -12.82 26.13
N LEU A 131 13.16 -13.76 25.25
CA LEU A 131 13.92 -14.10 24.05
C LEU A 131 14.03 -12.91 23.09
N TYR A 132 12.91 -12.22 22.81
CA TYR A 132 12.91 -10.99 22.02
C TYR A 132 13.88 -9.95 22.58
N LEU A 133 13.89 -9.72 23.90
CA LEU A 133 14.80 -8.73 24.51
C LEU A 133 16.26 -9.07 24.24
N ARG A 134 16.66 -10.35 24.38
CA ARG A 134 18.03 -10.80 24.03
C ARG A 134 18.33 -10.63 22.55
N GLN A 135 17.37 -10.98 21.67
CA GLN A 135 17.52 -10.82 20.23
C GLN A 135 17.59 -9.34 19.82
N ARG A 136 16.90 -8.44 20.53
CA ARG A 136 16.96 -6.99 20.33
C ARG A 136 18.36 -6.44 20.59
N ASP A 137 19.08 -6.97 21.57
CA ASP A 137 20.47 -6.54 21.83
C ASP A 137 21.39 -6.83 20.63
N LEU A 138 21.07 -7.86 19.83
CA LEU A 138 21.83 -8.28 18.65
C LEU A 138 21.33 -7.63 17.35
N HIS A 139 20.02 -7.51 17.19
CA HIS A 139 19.36 -7.14 15.92
C HIS A 139 18.62 -5.80 15.97
N GLY A 140 18.57 -5.15 17.13
CA GLY A 140 17.76 -3.95 17.39
C GLY A 140 18.21 -2.68 16.67
N LYS A 141 19.16 -2.75 15.74
CA LYS A 141 19.52 -1.66 14.81
C LYS A 141 18.88 -1.81 13.43
N THR A 142 18.22 -2.94 13.17
CA THR A 142 17.66 -3.28 11.87
C THR A 142 16.14 -3.08 11.90
N PRO A 143 15.56 -2.16 11.11
CA PRO A 143 14.11 -1.97 11.03
C PRO A 143 13.34 -3.26 10.76
N GLY A 144 13.87 -4.08 9.84
CA GLY A 144 13.31 -5.37 9.48
C GLY A 144 13.11 -6.34 10.65
N PHE A 145 13.97 -6.28 11.67
CA PHE A 145 13.84 -7.11 12.87
C PHE A 145 12.57 -6.75 13.66
N PHE A 146 12.32 -5.46 13.89
CA PHE A 146 11.12 -5.03 14.62
C PHE A 146 9.84 -5.29 13.84
N LEU A 147 9.87 -5.12 12.51
CA LEU A 147 8.74 -5.45 11.64
C LEU A 147 8.37 -6.94 11.74
N ASP A 148 9.35 -7.81 11.56
CA ASP A 148 9.16 -9.27 11.58
C ASP A 148 8.69 -9.76 12.95
N VAL A 149 9.32 -9.30 14.03
CA VAL A 149 8.96 -9.74 15.39
C VAL A 149 7.61 -9.16 15.81
N SER A 150 7.29 -7.92 15.44
CA SER A 150 5.94 -7.35 15.66
C SER A 150 4.87 -8.19 14.96
N ASP A 151 5.11 -8.58 13.70
CA ASP A 151 4.19 -9.47 12.97
C ASP A 151 4.00 -10.81 13.66
N PHE A 152 5.09 -11.43 14.10
CA PHE A 152 5.02 -12.67 14.87
C PHE A 152 4.12 -12.52 16.11
N PHE A 153 4.37 -11.56 17.00
CA PHE A 153 3.55 -11.39 18.21
C PHE A 153 2.10 -11.05 17.89
N ARG A 154 1.84 -10.28 16.82
CA ARG A 154 0.49 -9.97 16.35
C ARG A 154 -0.25 -11.24 15.92
N GLU A 155 0.39 -12.12 15.17
CA GLU A 155 -0.18 -13.40 14.73
C GLU A 155 -0.48 -14.35 15.89
N GLN A 156 0.27 -14.23 17.00
CA GLN A 156 -0.01 -14.94 18.25
C GLN A 156 -1.14 -14.31 19.08
N GLY A 157 -1.74 -13.21 18.61
CA GLY A 157 -2.78 -12.46 19.32
C GLY A 157 -2.26 -11.50 20.40
N GLU A 158 -0.94 -11.35 20.53
CA GLU A 158 -0.28 -10.49 21.53
C GLU A 158 -0.14 -9.04 21.01
N LYS A 159 -1.28 -8.40 20.74
CA LYS A 159 -1.35 -7.12 20.01
C LYS A 159 -0.62 -5.96 20.69
N ASP A 160 -0.74 -5.82 22.01
CA ASP A 160 -0.09 -4.73 22.74
C ASP A 160 1.44 -4.88 22.69
N LEU A 161 1.91 -6.12 22.79
CA LEU A 161 3.33 -6.41 22.68
C LEU A 161 3.82 -6.18 21.24
N ALA A 162 3.05 -6.60 20.24
CA ALA A 162 3.35 -6.31 18.84
C ALA A 162 3.47 -4.81 18.55
N LEU A 163 2.57 -3.99 19.11
CA LEU A 163 2.61 -2.53 18.99
C LEU A 163 3.84 -1.94 19.70
N ARG A 164 4.13 -2.39 20.93
CA ARG A 164 5.32 -1.97 21.68
C ARG A 164 6.61 -2.28 20.94
N ILE A 165 6.69 -3.44 20.28
CA ILE A 165 7.86 -3.83 19.49
C ILE A 165 7.94 -2.95 18.24
N LEU A 166 6.83 -2.74 17.55
CA LEU A 166 6.75 -1.90 16.35
C LEU A 166 7.16 -0.44 16.61
N SER A 167 6.78 0.12 17.77
CA SER A 167 7.08 1.52 18.09
C SER A 167 8.58 1.80 18.25
N ASN A 168 9.42 0.78 18.44
CA ASN A 168 10.89 0.95 18.46
C ASN A 168 11.41 1.49 17.11
N LEU A 169 10.65 1.34 16.00
CA LEU A 169 11.01 1.97 14.73
C LEU A 169 11.12 3.50 14.83
N ALA A 170 10.28 4.15 15.66
CA ALA A 170 10.36 5.59 15.87
C ALA A 170 11.63 6.01 16.63
N GLU A 171 12.23 5.09 17.40
CA GLU A 171 13.42 5.36 18.24
C GLU A 171 14.74 5.02 17.53
N LEU A 172 14.70 4.23 16.45
CA LEU A 172 15.89 3.75 15.75
C LEU A 172 16.77 4.89 15.22
N LYS A 173 16.14 5.89 14.61
CA LYS A 173 16.79 7.08 14.06
C LYS A 173 15.87 8.28 14.24
N LEU A 174 16.38 9.29 14.93
CA LEU A 174 15.66 10.56 15.09
C LEU A 174 15.44 11.18 13.70
N GLU A 175 14.19 11.57 13.45
CA GLU A 175 13.76 12.27 12.23
C GLU A 175 14.02 11.50 10.91
N ASP A 176 13.88 10.16 10.94
CA ASP A 176 13.92 9.32 9.73
C ASP A 176 12.51 9.20 9.12
N ALA A 177 12.18 10.10 8.19
CA ALA A 177 10.87 10.15 7.52
C ALA A 177 10.51 8.86 6.76
N PRO A 178 11.40 8.20 5.99
CA PRO A 178 11.16 6.87 5.43
C PRO A 178 10.74 5.85 6.49
N LEU A 179 11.45 5.79 7.61
CA LEU A 179 11.17 4.83 8.68
C LEU A 179 9.83 5.11 9.39
N LEU A 180 9.54 6.38 9.65
CA LEU A 180 8.25 6.81 10.20
C LEU A 180 7.10 6.55 9.22
N ARG A 181 7.34 6.67 7.91
CA ARG A 181 6.34 6.30 6.90
C ARG A 181 6.02 4.81 6.93
N VAL A 182 7.04 3.94 7.06
CA VAL A 182 6.81 2.49 7.28
C VAL A 182 5.97 2.27 8.53
N LEU A 183 6.33 2.91 9.66
CA LEU A 183 5.57 2.81 10.90
C LEU A 183 4.11 3.25 10.70
N GLY A 184 3.87 4.38 10.04
CA GLY A 184 2.53 4.90 9.76
C GLY A 184 1.68 3.92 8.94
N TYR A 185 2.24 3.33 7.88
CA TYR A 185 1.53 2.29 7.12
C TYR A 185 1.20 1.08 7.97
N ARG A 186 2.13 0.63 8.81
CA ARG A 186 1.89 -0.50 9.72
C ARG A 186 0.81 -0.18 10.74
N LEU A 187 0.77 1.02 11.30
CA LEU A 187 -0.29 1.47 12.21
C LEU A 187 -1.67 1.48 11.52
N ARG A 188 -1.75 1.91 10.25
CA ARG A 188 -2.98 1.81 9.44
C ARG A 188 -3.43 0.35 9.27
N GLN A 189 -2.51 -0.55 8.93
CA GLN A 189 -2.80 -2.00 8.82
C GLN A 189 -3.30 -2.62 10.12
N LEU A 190 -2.77 -2.15 11.26
CA LEU A 190 -3.20 -2.55 12.59
C LEU A 190 -4.52 -1.92 13.03
N ARG A 191 -5.12 -1.05 12.22
CA ARG A 191 -6.34 -0.29 12.54
C ARG A 191 -6.15 0.60 13.77
N LEU A 192 -4.99 1.24 13.86
CA LEU A 192 -4.61 2.21 14.89
C LEU A 192 -4.51 3.62 14.26
N PRO A 193 -5.63 4.19 13.77
CA PRO A 193 -5.59 5.37 12.91
C PRO A 193 -5.11 6.64 13.65
N GLU A 194 -5.38 6.77 14.95
CA GLU A 194 -4.89 7.91 15.74
C GLU A 194 -3.36 7.98 15.80
N LEU A 195 -2.70 6.84 16.04
CA LEU A 195 -1.24 6.76 16.02
C LEU A 195 -0.70 7.00 14.62
N ALA A 196 -1.37 6.45 13.59
CA ALA A 196 -0.98 6.68 12.20
C ALA A 196 -1.06 8.16 11.82
N VAL A 197 -2.12 8.88 12.22
CA VAL A 197 -2.26 10.32 12.01
C VAL A 197 -1.09 11.07 12.63
N TRP A 198 -0.79 10.81 13.91
CA TRP A 198 0.34 11.46 14.58
C TRP A 198 1.67 11.19 13.86
N THR A 199 1.92 9.93 13.48
CA THR A 199 3.13 9.56 12.74
C THR A 199 3.22 10.26 11.38
N PHE A 200 2.12 10.35 10.62
CA PHE A 200 2.13 11.01 9.32
C PHE A 200 2.14 12.54 9.40
N GLU A 201 1.71 13.15 10.52
CA GLU A 201 1.94 14.57 10.79
C GLU A 201 3.43 14.85 10.91
N GLU A 202 4.19 14.02 11.62
CA GLU A 202 5.66 14.15 11.68
C GLU A 202 6.31 13.92 10.32
N VAL A 203 5.86 12.92 9.55
CA VAL A 203 6.34 12.71 8.16
C VAL A 203 6.10 13.94 7.30
N LEU A 204 4.90 14.53 7.36
CA LEU A 204 4.58 15.74 6.62
C LEU A 204 5.41 16.94 7.07
N ARG A 205 5.66 17.09 8.37
CA ARG A 205 6.51 18.16 8.91
C ARG A 205 7.94 18.09 8.38
N MET A 206 8.49 16.88 8.24
CA MET A 206 9.86 16.67 7.74
C MET A 206 9.96 16.71 6.22
N ARG A 207 8.88 16.34 5.51
CA ARG A 207 8.85 16.10 4.06
C ARG A 207 7.64 16.76 3.39
N GLU A 208 7.47 18.06 3.60
CA GLU A 208 6.37 18.82 2.99
C GLU A 208 6.53 19.00 1.48
N GLU A 209 7.74 18.82 0.95
CA GLU A 209 8.05 18.84 -0.48
C GLU A 209 7.60 17.58 -1.22
N GLU A 210 7.20 16.53 -0.49
CA GLU A 210 6.73 15.27 -1.05
C GLU A 210 5.20 15.22 -1.10
N PRO A 211 4.57 14.99 -2.26
CA PRO A 211 3.11 14.84 -2.34
C PRO A 211 2.61 13.66 -1.52
N GLN A 212 3.42 12.59 -1.43
CA GLN A 212 3.09 11.38 -0.69
C GLN A 212 2.83 11.68 0.80
N SER A 213 3.60 12.57 1.42
CA SER A 213 3.42 12.89 2.84
C SER A 213 2.04 13.48 3.14
N ARG A 214 1.49 14.31 2.24
CA ARG A 214 0.11 14.81 2.37
C ARG A 214 -0.92 13.71 2.13
N ARG A 215 -0.69 12.87 1.12
CA ARG A 215 -1.59 11.75 0.79
C ARG A 215 -1.70 10.77 1.94
N ASP A 216 -0.58 10.37 2.53
CA ASP A 216 -0.52 9.41 3.63
C ASP A 216 -1.29 9.91 4.85
N LEU A 217 -1.08 11.17 5.23
CA LEU A 217 -1.82 11.82 6.31
C LEU A 217 -3.33 11.91 5.99
N ALA A 218 -3.69 12.28 4.76
CA ALA A 218 -5.09 12.37 4.36
C ALA A 218 -5.80 11.00 4.46
N LEU A 219 -5.16 9.92 4.00
CA LEU A 219 -5.69 8.56 4.13
C LEU A 219 -5.87 8.13 5.59
N ALA A 220 -4.87 8.39 6.45
CA ALA A 220 -4.97 8.10 7.88
C ALA A 220 -6.09 8.91 8.57
N LEU A 221 -6.29 10.18 8.16
CA LEU A 221 -7.39 11.00 8.67
C LEU A 221 -8.78 10.49 8.26
N VAL A 222 -8.93 9.93 7.06
CA VAL A 222 -10.18 9.25 6.67
C VAL A 222 -10.45 8.06 7.59
N GLU A 223 -9.42 7.26 7.88
CA GLU A 223 -9.54 6.10 8.79
C GLU A 223 -9.77 6.51 10.25
N ALA A 224 -9.33 7.70 10.64
CA ALA A 224 -9.54 8.31 11.95
C ALA A 224 -10.86 9.09 12.07
N ASP A 225 -11.79 8.93 11.12
CA ASP A 225 -13.08 9.63 11.07
C ASP A 225 -12.97 11.17 11.11
N ARG A 226 -11.90 11.71 10.48
CA ARG A 226 -11.64 13.16 10.32
C ARG A 226 -11.68 13.58 8.85
N PRO A 227 -12.82 13.41 8.16
CA PRO A 227 -12.90 13.51 6.70
C PRO A 227 -12.73 14.94 6.16
N GLN A 228 -13.10 15.99 6.90
CA GLN A 228 -12.93 17.36 6.41
C GLN A 228 -11.44 17.72 6.24
N ARG A 229 -10.62 17.45 7.25
CA ARG A 229 -9.18 17.70 7.18
C ARG A 229 -8.50 16.85 6.10
N ALA A 230 -8.96 15.61 5.91
CA ALA A 230 -8.51 14.76 4.80
C ALA A 230 -8.84 15.38 3.44
N LEU A 231 -10.08 15.87 3.26
CA LEU A 231 -10.52 16.57 2.05
C LEU A 231 -9.64 17.79 1.76
N ASP A 232 -9.34 18.61 2.78
CA ASP A 232 -8.50 19.80 2.64
C ASP A 232 -7.09 19.41 2.18
N LEU A 233 -6.47 18.39 2.79
CA LEU A 233 -5.14 17.89 2.40
C LEU A 233 -5.13 17.29 0.98
N PHE A 234 -6.14 16.50 0.61
CA PHE A 234 -6.25 16.00 -0.75
C PHE A 234 -6.38 17.16 -1.74
N TRP A 235 -7.17 18.20 -1.41
CA TRP A 235 -7.31 19.34 -2.29
C TRP A 235 -6.02 20.14 -2.46
N GLU A 236 -5.28 20.37 -1.36
CA GLU A 236 -3.96 20.98 -1.41
C GLU A 236 -3.01 20.16 -2.31
N LEU A 237 -3.00 18.84 -2.17
CA LEU A 237 -2.20 17.96 -3.02
C LEU A 237 -2.60 18.09 -4.50
N VAL A 238 -3.90 18.01 -4.80
CA VAL A 238 -4.45 18.04 -6.16
C VAL A 238 -4.11 19.34 -6.89
N LYS A 239 -4.24 20.49 -6.23
CA LYS A 239 -4.02 21.80 -6.86
C LYS A 239 -2.53 22.21 -6.92
N THR A 240 -1.67 21.57 -6.13
CA THR A 240 -0.24 21.86 -6.10
C THR A 240 0.46 21.31 -7.35
N ARG A 241 1.35 22.10 -7.93
CA ARG A 241 2.25 21.65 -8.99
C ARG A 241 3.46 20.97 -8.36
N TRP A 242 3.63 19.68 -8.64
CA TRP A 242 4.77 18.90 -8.17
C TRP A 242 5.87 18.79 -9.22
N ASP A 243 7.06 18.41 -8.79
CA ASP A 243 8.14 18.01 -9.69
C ASP A 243 7.69 16.85 -10.59
N GLY A 244 8.21 16.79 -11.82
CA GLY A 244 7.84 15.77 -12.81
C GLY A 244 8.11 14.33 -12.36
N ARG A 245 8.98 14.13 -11.38
CA ARG A 245 9.26 12.81 -10.77
C ARG A 245 8.06 12.21 -10.01
N PHE A 246 7.05 13.02 -9.66
CA PHE A 246 5.83 12.58 -8.97
C PHE A 246 4.65 12.50 -9.95
N HIS A 247 4.83 11.75 -11.04
CA HIS A 247 3.83 11.64 -12.09
C HIS A 247 2.50 11.07 -11.55
N ASP A 248 1.37 11.53 -12.08
CA ASP A 248 0.00 11.11 -11.75
C ASP A 248 -0.49 11.22 -10.29
N VAL A 249 0.34 11.61 -9.33
CA VAL A 249 -0.05 11.70 -7.91
C VAL A 249 -1.26 12.63 -7.69
N ASN A 250 -1.32 13.75 -8.42
CA ASN A 250 -2.48 14.65 -8.40
C ASN A 250 -3.77 13.95 -8.83
N LEU A 251 -3.68 13.08 -9.85
CA LEU A 251 -4.85 12.39 -10.41
C LEU A 251 -5.31 11.25 -9.51
N ILE A 252 -4.38 10.56 -8.83
CA ILE A 252 -4.67 9.53 -7.83
C ILE A 252 -5.36 10.18 -6.62
N ALA A 253 -4.77 11.25 -6.07
CA ALA A 253 -5.35 12.00 -4.96
C ALA A 253 -6.72 12.61 -5.31
N LEU A 254 -6.92 13.03 -6.56
CA LEU A 254 -8.24 13.50 -7.03
C LEU A 254 -9.28 12.37 -7.03
N GLY A 255 -8.89 11.14 -7.37
CA GLY A 255 -9.75 9.97 -7.25
C GLY A 255 -10.14 9.71 -5.78
N GLU A 256 -9.17 9.80 -4.87
CA GLU A 256 -9.37 9.62 -3.43
C GLU A 256 -10.27 10.71 -2.83
N LEU A 257 -10.03 11.97 -3.22
CA LEU A 257 -10.87 13.12 -2.87
C LEU A 257 -12.33 12.88 -3.29
N ASN A 258 -12.56 12.48 -4.54
CA ASN A 258 -13.91 12.28 -5.06
C ASN A 258 -14.60 11.06 -4.43
N ALA A 259 -13.85 9.99 -4.14
CA ALA A 259 -14.38 8.86 -3.40
C ALA A 259 -14.77 9.27 -1.97
N LEU A 260 -13.95 10.09 -1.29
CA LEU A 260 -14.27 10.62 0.03
C LEU A 260 -15.54 11.47 0.01
N LEU A 261 -15.65 12.42 -0.94
CA LEU A 261 -16.85 13.25 -1.10
C LEU A 261 -18.13 12.42 -1.31
N ALA A 262 -18.03 11.33 -2.08
CA ALA A 262 -19.19 10.49 -2.41
C ALA A 262 -19.58 9.50 -1.31
N THR A 263 -18.66 9.16 -0.40
CA THR A 263 -18.85 8.06 0.57
C THR A 263 -18.82 8.52 2.03
N SER A 264 -18.38 9.76 2.29
CA SER A 264 -18.42 10.36 3.62
C SER A 264 -19.85 10.39 4.18
N LYS A 265 -20.01 9.96 5.43
CA LYS A 265 -21.28 10.06 6.17
C LYS A 265 -21.57 11.50 6.59
N ALA A 266 -20.52 12.28 6.86
CA ALA A 266 -20.62 13.70 7.19
C ALA A 266 -20.72 14.53 5.92
N LYS A 267 -21.50 15.62 5.98
CA LYS A 267 -21.52 16.64 4.94
C LYS A 267 -20.19 17.41 5.00
N LEU A 268 -19.40 17.33 3.94
CA LEU A 268 -18.12 18.02 3.83
C LEU A 268 -18.27 19.36 3.12
N ASP A 269 -17.49 20.35 3.54
CA ASP A 269 -17.33 21.60 2.80
C ASP A 269 -16.30 21.41 1.69
N ALA A 270 -16.78 21.44 0.44
CA ALA A 270 -15.99 21.31 -0.76
C ALA A 270 -16.08 22.56 -1.64
N ALA A 271 -16.34 23.74 -1.05
CA ALA A 271 -16.45 25.00 -1.78
C ALA A 271 -15.14 25.39 -2.49
N ALA A 272 -14.00 25.04 -1.90
CA ALA A 272 -12.68 25.31 -2.47
C ALA A 272 -12.33 24.37 -3.65
N VAL A 273 -12.98 23.21 -3.76
CA VAL A 273 -12.70 22.22 -4.81
C VAL A 273 -13.36 22.66 -6.11
N ASP A 274 -12.58 22.77 -7.18
CA ASP A 274 -13.08 23.13 -8.51
C ASP A 274 -14.25 22.22 -8.92
N PRO A 275 -15.46 22.76 -9.19
CA PRO A 275 -16.62 21.97 -9.55
C PRO A 275 -16.41 21.02 -10.74
N ARG A 276 -15.53 21.37 -11.68
CA ARG A 276 -15.23 20.55 -12.87
C ARG A 276 -14.44 19.29 -12.53
N LEU A 277 -13.79 19.26 -11.37
CA LEU A 277 -13.02 18.14 -10.84
C LEU A 277 -13.83 17.27 -9.89
N ARG A 278 -15.07 17.65 -9.54
CA ARG A 278 -15.94 16.91 -8.63
C ARG A 278 -16.76 15.86 -9.38
N ALA A 279 -16.20 14.69 -9.58
CA ALA A 279 -16.92 13.53 -10.11
C ALA A 279 -16.36 12.22 -9.51
N ASN A 280 -17.20 11.47 -8.82
CA ASN A 280 -16.84 10.14 -8.33
C ASN A 280 -16.84 9.13 -9.47
N LEU A 281 -15.75 8.37 -9.58
CA LEU A 281 -15.53 7.34 -10.59
C LEU A 281 -15.32 6.00 -9.90
N PRO A 282 -16.38 5.38 -9.35
CA PRO A 282 -16.25 4.13 -8.63
C PRO A 282 -15.78 3.00 -9.55
N VAL A 283 -15.03 2.06 -8.98
CA VAL A 283 -14.45 0.92 -9.70
C VAL A 283 -14.60 -0.37 -8.90
N ASP A 284 -14.77 -1.48 -9.60
CA ASP A 284 -14.86 -2.80 -8.96
C ASP A 284 -13.54 -3.24 -8.33
N VAL A 285 -12.41 -2.92 -8.98
CA VAL A 285 -11.06 -3.26 -8.51
C VAL A 285 -10.15 -2.04 -8.58
N ARG A 286 -9.46 -1.77 -7.48
CA ARG A 286 -8.35 -0.82 -7.39
C ARG A 286 -7.17 -1.47 -6.66
N VAL A 287 -5.97 -1.33 -7.20
CA VAL A 287 -4.72 -1.81 -6.58
C VAL A 287 -3.77 -0.63 -6.48
N VAL A 288 -3.18 -0.41 -5.31
CA VAL A 288 -2.23 0.68 -5.07
C VAL A 288 -0.94 0.11 -4.50
N LEU A 289 0.19 0.36 -5.15
CA LEU A 289 1.52 -0.02 -4.68
C LEU A 289 2.23 1.22 -4.12
N ASN A 290 2.57 1.20 -2.84
CA ASN A 290 3.31 2.28 -2.15
C ASN A 290 4.66 1.75 -1.68
N TRP A 291 5.64 2.64 -1.51
CA TRP A 291 6.97 2.27 -0.98
C TRP A 291 7.59 3.38 -0.13
N ASP A 292 8.54 3.00 0.72
CA ASP A 292 9.19 3.85 1.72
C ASP A 292 10.46 4.58 1.25
N THR A 293 11.04 4.17 0.12
CA THR A 293 12.30 4.73 -0.40
C THR A 293 12.09 5.65 -1.60
N ASP A 294 12.65 6.87 -1.58
CA ASP A 294 12.63 7.74 -2.77
C ASP A 294 13.52 7.15 -3.88
N ASN A 295 13.39 7.66 -5.10
CA ASN A 295 14.25 7.31 -6.25
C ASN A 295 14.40 5.79 -6.42
N SER A 296 13.27 5.11 -6.31
CA SER A 296 13.14 3.66 -6.40
C SER A 296 12.23 3.33 -7.58
N ASP A 297 12.64 2.31 -8.34
CA ASP A 297 11.97 1.88 -9.56
C ASP A 297 11.22 0.58 -9.26
N MET A 298 9.89 0.70 -9.22
CA MET A 298 8.97 -0.35 -8.83
C MET A 298 7.78 -0.40 -9.78
N ASP A 299 7.60 -1.52 -10.45
CA ASP A 299 6.42 -1.75 -11.31
C ASP A 299 5.37 -2.58 -10.57
N LEU A 300 4.13 -2.14 -10.64
CA LEU A 300 2.93 -2.92 -10.34
C LEU A 300 2.49 -3.67 -11.60
N HIS A 301 2.30 -4.97 -11.43
CA HIS A 301 1.78 -5.87 -12.45
C HIS A 301 0.45 -6.48 -11.97
N VAL A 302 -0.60 -6.33 -12.76
CA VAL A 302 -1.92 -6.93 -12.48
C VAL A 302 -2.33 -7.80 -13.66
N VAL A 303 -2.48 -9.10 -13.41
CA VAL A 303 -2.99 -10.06 -14.41
C VAL A 303 -4.46 -10.31 -14.14
N ASP A 304 -5.29 -10.11 -15.16
CA ASP A 304 -6.73 -10.30 -15.09
C ASP A 304 -7.13 -11.79 -15.22
N PRO A 305 -8.42 -12.15 -14.99
CA PRO A 305 -8.91 -13.52 -15.10
C PRO A 305 -8.81 -14.14 -16.50
N ARG A 306 -8.50 -13.36 -17.53
CA ARG A 306 -8.28 -13.82 -18.91
C ARG A 306 -6.80 -13.95 -19.25
N GLY A 307 -5.91 -13.68 -18.29
CA GLY A 307 -4.48 -13.76 -18.45
C GLY A 307 -3.86 -12.52 -19.10
N GLU A 308 -4.63 -11.44 -19.32
CA GLU A 308 -4.06 -10.19 -19.82
C GLU A 308 -3.40 -9.43 -18.66
N GLU A 309 -2.16 -9.02 -18.86
CA GLU A 309 -1.36 -8.34 -17.86
C GLU A 309 -1.31 -6.83 -18.11
N CYS A 310 -1.62 -6.04 -17.08
CA CYS A 310 -1.48 -4.60 -17.07
C CYS A 310 -0.26 -4.18 -16.25
N PHE A 311 0.63 -3.40 -16.86
CA PHE A 311 1.88 -2.90 -16.26
C PHE A 311 2.41 -1.70 -17.06
N PHE A 312 3.56 -1.12 -16.68
CA PHE A 312 4.08 0.14 -17.25
C PHE A 312 4.15 0.18 -18.80
N SER A 313 4.42 -0.95 -19.47
CA SER A 313 4.49 -1.01 -20.94
C SER A 313 3.20 -1.49 -21.62
N HIS A 314 2.23 -2.01 -20.85
CA HIS A 314 0.87 -2.35 -21.31
C HIS A 314 -0.17 -1.72 -20.37
N THR A 315 -0.32 -0.41 -20.50
CA THR A 315 -1.03 0.40 -19.51
C THR A 315 -2.56 0.32 -19.59
N ARG A 316 -3.10 -0.41 -20.58
CA ARG A 316 -4.54 -0.58 -20.80
C ARG A 316 -4.85 -1.99 -21.28
N THR A 317 -5.78 -2.67 -20.60
CA THR A 317 -6.24 -4.01 -20.99
C THR A 317 -7.50 -3.97 -21.83
N ALA A 318 -7.80 -5.05 -22.56
CA ALA A 318 -9.03 -5.22 -23.32
C ALA A 318 -10.29 -5.22 -22.45
N MET A 319 -10.17 -5.61 -21.17
CA MET A 319 -11.23 -5.50 -20.15
C MET A 319 -11.40 -4.08 -19.59
N GLY A 320 -10.57 -3.13 -20.02
CA GLY A 320 -10.61 -1.76 -19.53
C GLY A 320 -9.86 -1.56 -18.22
N GLY A 321 -8.98 -2.49 -17.83
CA GLY A 321 -8.01 -2.25 -16.79
C GLY A 321 -7.06 -1.13 -17.23
N ARG A 322 -6.64 -0.28 -16.30
CA ARG A 322 -5.64 0.76 -16.57
C ARG A 322 -4.71 0.93 -15.39
N ILE A 323 -3.45 1.25 -15.65
CA ILE A 323 -2.47 1.62 -14.63
C ILE A 323 -2.11 3.11 -14.74
N SER A 324 -1.61 3.70 -13.66
CA SER A 324 -0.98 5.03 -13.68
C SER A 324 0.27 5.04 -14.57
N GLY A 325 0.74 6.23 -14.92
CA GLY A 325 2.05 6.38 -15.55
C GLY A 325 3.15 5.87 -14.63
N ASP A 326 4.22 5.41 -15.28
CA ASP A 326 5.43 4.85 -14.66
C ASP A 326 6.16 5.90 -13.81
N VAL A 327 6.54 5.52 -12.59
CA VAL A 327 7.28 6.36 -11.64
C VAL A 327 8.68 5.78 -11.42
N THR A 328 9.64 6.26 -12.21
CA THR A 328 11.02 5.73 -12.22
C THR A 328 12.03 6.50 -11.35
N GLY A 329 11.61 7.60 -10.72
CA GLY A 329 12.53 8.55 -10.06
C GLY A 329 12.01 9.23 -8.81
N GLY A 330 10.89 8.76 -8.26
CA GLY A 330 10.22 9.36 -7.11
C GLY A 330 9.65 8.33 -6.13
N TYR A 331 8.85 8.83 -5.19
CA TYR A 331 7.91 8.00 -4.45
C TYR A 331 6.73 7.61 -5.34
N GLY A 332 6.24 6.40 -5.14
CA GLY A 332 4.94 5.97 -5.66
C GLY A 332 3.80 6.86 -5.13
N PRO A 333 2.54 6.56 -5.49
CA PRO A 333 2.11 5.20 -5.78
C PRO A 333 1.96 4.89 -7.27
N GLU A 334 2.00 3.59 -7.59
CA GLU A 334 1.38 3.07 -8.81
C GLU A 334 -0.06 2.61 -8.52
N GLU A 335 -1.00 2.99 -9.39
CA GLU A 335 -2.43 2.71 -9.23
C GLU A 335 -2.98 1.95 -10.45
N PHE A 336 -3.50 0.74 -10.23
CA PHE A 336 -4.34 0.03 -11.19
C PHE A 336 -5.82 0.24 -10.87
N LEU A 337 -6.64 0.48 -11.90
CA LEU A 337 -8.10 0.63 -11.81
C LEU A 337 -8.79 -0.24 -12.87
N LEU A 338 -9.88 -0.90 -12.48
CA LEU A 338 -10.78 -1.62 -13.39
C LEU A 338 -12.23 -1.34 -12.98
N ARG A 339 -12.95 -0.57 -13.82
CA ARG A 339 -14.32 -0.15 -13.54
C ARG A 339 -15.27 -1.33 -13.37
N ARG A 340 -15.26 -2.24 -14.35
CA ARG A 340 -16.14 -3.42 -14.42
C ARG A 340 -15.29 -4.68 -14.43
N ALA A 341 -15.13 -5.30 -13.27
CA ALA A 341 -14.37 -6.54 -13.17
C ALA A 341 -15.24 -7.72 -13.65
N ARG A 342 -14.62 -8.70 -14.32
CA ARG A 342 -15.28 -9.99 -14.56
C ARG A 342 -14.98 -10.92 -13.40
N PRO A 343 -15.89 -11.85 -13.08
CA PRO A 343 -15.62 -12.88 -12.10
C PRO A 343 -14.39 -13.70 -12.48
N GLY A 344 -13.57 -14.03 -11.48
CA GLY A 344 -12.39 -14.86 -11.66
C GLY A 344 -11.18 -14.41 -10.86
N LEU A 345 -10.05 -15.06 -11.10
CA LEU A 345 -8.82 -14.88 -10.34
C LEU A 345 -7.95 -13.78 -10.98
N PHE A 346 -7.65 -12.76 -10.20
CA PHE A 346 -6.64 -11.76 -10.51
C PHE A 346 -5.34 -12.09 -9.77
N LYS A 347 -4.20 -11.83 -10.41
CA LYS A 347 -2.87 -11.96 -9.78
C LYS A 347 -2.21 -10.59 -9.70
N VAL A 348 -1.57 -10.30 -8.57
CA VAL A 348 -0.85 -9.06 -8.33
C VAL A 348 0.61 -9.37 -8.06
N LYS A 349 1.50 -8.71 -8.79
CA LYS A 349 2.95 -8.84 -8.64
C LYS A 349 3.57 -7.45 -8.56
N ALA A 350 4.75 -7.38 -7.96
CA ALA A 350 5.59 -6.19 -8.07
C ALA A 350 6.98 -6.58 -8.54
N LYS A 351 7.57 -5.75 -9.39
CA LYS A 351 8.95 -5.89 -9.83
C LYS A 351 9.78 -4.76 -9.25
N PHE A 352 10.86 -5.11 -8.57
CA PHE A 352 11.82 -4.14 -8.06
C PHE A 352 13.02 -4.09 -8.97
N TYR A 353 13.21 -3.00 -9.72
CA TYR A 353 14.41 -2.82 -10.56
C TYR A 353 15.59 -2.35 -9.74
N GLY A 354 15.34 -1.56 -8.70
CA GLY A 354 16.32 -1.16 -7.71
C GLY A 354 15.99 0.19 -7.09
N THR A 355 16.81 0.57 -6.12
CA THR A 355 16.85 1.92 -5.58
C THR A 355 18.24 2.51 -5.82
N ARG A 356 18.31 3.80 -6.12
CA ARG A 356 19.58 4.53 -6.16
C ARG A 356 19.92 5.16 -4.82
N GLN A 357 19.07 5.03 -3.80
CA GLN A 357 19.33 5.51 -2.45
C GLN A 357 20.06 4.45 -1.62
N GLN A 358 21.10 4.89 -0.91
CA GLN A 358 21.72 4.09 0.14
C GLN A 358 20.90 4.29 1.42
N THR A 359 19.82 3.52 1.58
CA THR A 359 18.91 3.70 2.71
C THR A 359 19.39 2.97 3.96
N ALA A 360 19.09 3.56 5.12
CA ALA A 360 19.34 2.97 6.43
C ALA A 360 18.61 1.63 6.67
N ILE A 361 17.54 1.41 5.90
CA ILE A 361 16.58 0.32 6.07
C ILE A 361 17.09 -0.99 5.41
N GLY A 362 18.12 -0.89 4.55
CA GLY A 362 18.76 -2.03 3.87
C GLY A 362 17.90 -2.64 2.75
N ALA A 363 16.61 -2.85 3.01
CA ALA A 363 15.59 -3.32 2.07
C ALA A 363 14.51 -2.26 1.86
N THR A 364 13.98 -2.14 0.65
CA THR A 364 12.81 -1.28 0.37
C THR A 364 11.55 -1.97 0.90
N THR A 365 10.77 -1.26 1.70
CA THR A 365 9.48 -1.72 2.22
C THR A 365 8.37 -1.28 1.28
N VAL A 366 7.56 -2.24 0.87
CA VAL A 366 6.48 -2.06 -0.09
C VAL A 366 5.16 -2.37 0.58
N THR A 367 4.18 -1.49 0.42
CA THR A 367 2.82 -1.67 0.91
C THR A 367 1.85 -1.69 -0.26
N LEU A 368 1.27 -2.87 -0.52
CA LEU A 368 0.19 -3.04 -1.49
C LEU A 368 -1.15 -2.90 -0.77
N GLU A 369 -2.05 -2.09 -1.31
CA GLU A 369 -3.45 -2.01 -0.90
C GLU A 369 -4.35 -2.44 -2.07
N LEU A 370 -5.19 -3.44 -1.84
CA LEU A 370 -6.22 -3.90 -2.75
C LEU A 370 -7.58 -3.45 -2.24
N TYR A 371 -8.36 -2.82 -3.12
CA TYR A 371 -9.71 -2.38 -2.85
C TYR A 371 -10.68 -3.04 -3.84
N LEU A 372 -11.77 -3.60 -3.31
CA LEU A 372 -12.93 -4.01 -4.09
C LEU A 372 -14.08 -3.01 -3.89
N ARG A 373 -14.83 -2.72 -4.96
CA ARG A 373 -15.96 -1.75 -4.95
C ARG A 373 -15.54 -0.37 -4.44
N TYR A 374 -14.38 0.10 -4.85
CA TYR A 374 -13.82 1.37 -4.43
C TYR A 374 -14.71 2.54 -4.86
N GLY A 375 -14.91 3.52 -3.97
CA GLY A 375 -15.75 4.70 -4.22
C GLY A 375 -17.27 4.46 -4.12
N THR A 376 -17.73 3.30 -3.66
CA THR A 376 -19.17 2.95 -3.56
C THR A 376 -19.76 3.03 -2.14
N GLY A 377 -18.92 3.28 -1.13
CA GLY A 377 -19.31 3.22 0.28
C GLY A 377 -19.41 1.79 0.86
N ARG A 378 -19.24 0.77 0.01
CA ARG A 378 -19.18 -0.67 0.38
C ARG A 378 -17.81 -1.26 0.06
N VAL A 379 -16.76 -0.47 0.28
CA VAL A 379 -15.39 -0.83 -0.05
C VAL A 379 -14.92 -1.97 0.84
N GLU A 380 -14.32 -2.99 0.22
CA GLU A 380 -13.52 -3.98 0.93
C GLU A 380 -12.06 -3.71 0.64
N ASN A 381 -11.24 -3.64 1.69
CA ASN A 381 -9.81 -3.43 1.56
C ASN A 381 -9.05 -4.58 2.22
N LYS A 382 -7.98 -5.03 1.55
CA LYS A 382 -6.88 -5.73 2.21
C LYS A 382 -5.57 -5.11 1.80
N SER A 383 -4.61 -5.15 2.72
CA SER A 383 -3.27 -4.63 2.50
C SER A 383 -2.22 -5.62 2.94
N ILE A 384 -1.05 -5.57 2.32
CA ILE A 384 0.12 -6.33 2.74
C ILE A 384 1.36 -5.45 2.66
N THR A 385 2.23 -5.59 3.65
CA THR A 385 3.58 -5.03 3.62
C THR A 385 4.60 -6.14 3.43
N LEU A 386 5.54 -5.93 2.54
CA LEU A 386 6.64 -6.85 2.21
C LEU A 386 7.93 -6.06 2.06
N ARG A 387 9.06 -6.71 2.36
CA ARG A 387 10.39 -6.14 2.13
C ARG A 387 10.98 -6.74 0.86
N LEU A 388 11.38 -5.87 -0.06
CA LEU A 388 12.00 -6.25 -1.32
C LEU A 388 13.52 -6.09 -1.22
N GLU A 389 14.22 -7.18 -1.51
CA GLU A 389 15.69 -7.27 -1.53
C GLU A 389 16.14 -7.85 -2.88
N GLY A 390 17.24 -7.29 -3.42
CA GLY A 390 17.85 -7.72 -4.68
C GLY A 390 17.26 -7.03 -5.92
N GLN A 391 18.14 -6.54 -6.81
CA GLN A 391 17.75 -5.86 -8.05
C GLN A 391 17.13 -6.83 -9.07
N GLY A 392 16.12 -6.36 -9.80
CA GLY A 392 15.49 -7.05 -10.93
C GLY A 392 14.52 -8.17 -10.55
N ARG A 393 14.19 -8.35 -9.27
CA ARG A 393 13.36 -9.47 -8.81
C ARG A 393 11.87 -9.16 -8.98
N MET A 394 11.16 -10.06 -9.67
CA MET A 394 9.69 -10.12 -9.64
C MET A 394 9.24 -10.85 -8.37
N VAL A 395 8.29 -10.26 -7.65
CA VAL A 395 7.70 -10.84 -6.44
C VAL A 395 6.20 -10.98 -6.64
N ASP A 396 5.70 -12.21 -6.53
CA ASP A 396 4.27 -12.47 -6.45
C ASP A 396 3.76 -11.98 -5.09
N ILE A 397 2.93 -10.93 -5.09
CA ILE A 397 2.38 -10.35 -3.87
C ILE A 397 1.15 -11.12 -3.41
N GLY A 398 0.29 -11.53 -4.34
CA GLY A 398 -0.90 -12.28 -4.01
C GLY A 398 -1.89 -12.39 -5.16
N SER A 399 -3.09 -12.85 -4.81
CA SER A 399 -4.19 -12.99 -5.76
C SER A 399 -5.53 -12.65 -5.10
N PHE A 400 -6.52 -12.34 -5.90
CA PHE A 400 -7.88 -12.16 -5.38
C PHE A 400 -8.89 -12.67 -6.38
N ARG A 401 -10.00 -13.19 -5.86
CA ARG A 401 -11.13 -13.62 -6.65
C ARG A 401 -12.21 -12.56 -6.57
N PHE A 402 -12.57 -12.02 -7.73
CA PHE A 402 -13.79 -11.25 -7.88
C PHE A 402 -14.92 -12.21 -8.26
N GLU A 403 -16.11 -12.03 -7.69
CA GLU A 403 -17.28 -12.91 -7.89
C GLU A 403 -18.44 -12.13 -8.50
#